data_AF-A0A495Y9K8-F1
#
_entry.id   AF-A0A495Y9K8-F1
#
_cell.length_a   1.000
_cell.length_b   1.000
_cell.length_c   1.000
_cell.angle_alpha   90.00
_cell.angle_beta   90.00
_cell.angle_gamma   90.00
#
_symmetry.space_group_name_H-M   'P 1'
#
loop_
_entity.id
_entity.type
_entity.pdbx_description
1 polymer ?
#
loop_
_entity_poly.entity_id
_entity_poly.type
_entity_poly.pdbx_seq_one_letter_code
_entity_poly.pdbx_strand_id
1 'polypeptide(L)'
;MTTLAADVRRLLVECGLAAANHNLVQHAWDIYEALPTLLSAPGDRRLVEAAMLIGLGRDGQAARLLASTPGSEAALLRSLIAPSNAPLNATATSFHPNSQESIHGNNSRATRTPGTGNKAGIGRDPTRSYSD
;
A
#
# COMPACT_ATOMS: atom_id res chain seq x y z
N MET A 1 36.07 1.36 7.77
CA MET A 1 34.66 1.11 7.40
C MET A 1 34.08 2.40 6.87
N THR A 2 33.45 2.37 5.69
CA THR A 2 32.87 3.56 5.05
C THR A 2 31.51 3.88 5.66
N THR A 3 31.32 5.11 6.12
CA THR A 3 30.02 5.59 6.62
C THR A 3 29.03 5.68 5.47
N LEU A 4 27.87 5.02 5.59
CA LEU A 4 26.79 5.14 4.60
C LEU A 4 26.25 6.58 4.58
N ALA A 5 25.87 7.09 3.41
CA ALA A 5 25.17 8.36 3.28
C ALA A 5 23.82 8.32 4.03
N ALA A 6 23.36 9.48 4.52
CA ALA A 6 22.13 9.55 5.30
C ALA A 6 20.90 9.02 4.54
N ASP A 7 20.77 9.37 3.26
CA ASP A 7 19.66 8.92 2.41
C ASP A 7 19.68 7.42 2.20
N VAL A 8 20.87 6.81 2.07
CA VAL A 8 21.02 5.36 1.95
C VAL A 8 20.56 4.66 3.23
N ARG A 9 20.94 5.18 4.41
CA ARG A 9 20.48 4.61 5.69
C ARG A 9 18.96 4.71 5.83
N ARG A 10 18.39 5.85 5.45
CA ARG A 10 16.93 6.05 5.43
C ARG A 10 16.24 5.03 4.52
N LEU A 11 16.70 4.86 3.28
CA LEU A 11 16.14 3.90 2.35
C LEU A 11 16.21 2.46 2.87
N LEU A 12 17.32 2.07 3.51
CA LEU A 12 17.44 0.74 4.11
C LEU A 12 16.41 0.52 5.23
N VAL A 13 16.17 1.53 6.07
CA VAL A 13 15.14 1.46 7.11
C VAL A 13 13.73 1.35 6.50
N GLU A 14 13.41 2.16 5.50
CA GLU A 14 12.13 2.10 4.78
C GLU A 14 11.93 0.74 4.10
N CYS A 15 12.98 0.17 3.49
CA CYS A 15 12.97 -1.18 2.94
C CYS A 15 12.71 -2.25 4.01
N GLY A 16 13.30 -2.11 5.20
CA GLY A 16 13.06 -3.02 6.32
C GLY A 16 11.59 -3.03 6.76
N LEU A 17 10.99 -1.84 6.89
CA LEU A 17 9.57 -1.69 7.22
C LEU A 17 8.67 -2.29 6.13
N ALA A 18 8.97 -2.02 4.86
CA ALA A 18 8.22 -2.61 3.75
C ALA A 18 8.35 -4.14 3.75
N ALA A 19 9.55 -4.68 3.93
CA ALA A 19 9.81 -6.12 3.98
C ALA A 19 9.01 -6.80 5.12
N ALA A 20 8.98 -6.19 6.30
CA ALA A 20 8.19 -6.69 7.43
C ALA A 20 6.70 -6.77 7.09
N ASN A 21 6.14 -5.73 6.47
CA ASN A 21 4.72 -5.67 6.12
C ASN A 21 4.32 -6.60 4.96
N HIS A 22 5.26 -6.95 4.08
CA HIS A 22 5.03 -7.80 2.91
C HIS A 22 5.51 -9.25 3.09
N ASN A 23 5.74 -9.70 4.33
CA ASN A 23 6.13 -11.07 4.67
C ASN A 23 7.46 -11.53 4.04
N LEU A 24 8.37 -10.59 3.75
CA LEU A 24 9.74 -10.87 3.32
C LEU A 24 10.64 -11.06 4.54
N VAL A 25 10.33 -12.12 5.32
CA VAL A 25 10.81 -12.32 6.69
C VAL A 25 12.33 -12.25 6.79
N GLN A 26 13.06 -12.93 5.90
CA GLN A 26 14.53 -12.94 5.94
C GLN A 26 15.12 -11.54 5.76
N HIS A 27 14.70 -10.81 4.72
CA HIS A 27 15.20 -9.45 4.45
C HIS A 27 14.84 -8.46 5.56
N ALA A 28 13.66 -8.60 6.15
CA ALA A 28 13.26 -7.80 7.29
C ALA A 28 14.19 -8.05 8.49
N TRP A 29 14.57 -9.30 8.78
CA TRP A 29 15.51 -9.61 9.86
C TRP A 29 16.93 -9.12 9.57
N ASP A 30 17.42 -9.29 8.34
CA ASP A 30 18.74 -8.80 7.94
C ASP A 30 18.86 -7.27 8.18
N ILE A 31 17.80 -6.52 7.84
CA ILE A 31 17.75 -5.07 8.08
C ILE A 31 17.52 -4.74 9.56
N TYR A 32 16.70 -5.52 10.27
CA TYR A 32 16.46 -5.36 11.70
C TYR A 32 17.77 -5.43 12.50
N GLU A 33 18.62 -6.42 12.20
CA GLU A 33 19.93 -6.57 12.84
C GLU A 33 20.89 -5.42 12.53
N ALA A 34 20.73 -4.77 11.37
CA ALA A 34 21.52 -3.62 10.97
C ALA A 34 21.07 -2.30 11.60
N LEU A 35 19.88 -2.22 12.22
CA LEU A 35 19.30 -0.97 12.76
C LEU A 35 20.23 -0.17 13.69
N PRO A 36 21.04 -0.77 14.57
CA PRO A 36 21.98 -0.01 15.41
C PRO A 36 23.02 0.80 14.61
N THR A 37 23.33 0.36 13.38
CA THR A 37 24.25 1.04 12.47
C THR A 37 23.52 2.03 11.56
N LEU A 38 22.22 1.80 11.29
CA LEU A 38 21.40 2.66 10.43
C LEU A 38 20.83 3.87 11.16
N LEU A 39 20.51 3.72 12.45
CA LEU A 39 19.85 4.72 13.28
C LEU A 39 20.69 5.04 14.53
N SER A 40 21.27 6.24 14.55
CA SER A 40 22.07 6.72 15.67
C SER A 40 21.23 7.13 16.89
N ALA A 41 20.01 7.63 16.66
CA ALA A 41 19.12 8.08 17.72
C ALA A 41 18.42 6.88 18.38
N PRO A 42 18.64 6.61 19.69
CA PRO A 42 18.05 5.44 20.34
C PRO A 42 16.52 5.47 20.40
N GLY A 43 15.92 6.65 20.45
CA GLY A 43 14.46 6.82 20.43
C GLY A 43 13.87 6.36 19.10
N ASP A 44 14.34 6.93 17.99
CA ASP A 44 13.92 6.57 16.63
C ASP A 44 14.16 5.10 16.35
N ARG A 45 15.31 4.57 16.79
CA ARG A 45 15.63 3.15 16.63
C ARG A 45 14.62 2.26 17.33
N ARG A 46 14.24 2.55 18.58
CA ARG A 46 13.23 1.75 19.31
C ARG A 46 11.86 1.80 18.63
N LEU A 47 11.48 2.93 18.06
CA LEU A 47 10.21 3.05 17.33
C LEU A 47 10.23 2.19 16.05
N VAL A 48 11.31 2.24 15.29
CA VAL A 48 11.49 1.43 14.07
C VAL A 48 11.56 -0.07 14.41
N GLU A 49 12.34 -0.44 15.43
CA GLU A 49 12.40 -1.82 15.94
C GLU A 49 11.00 -2.33 16.31
N ALA A 50 10.22 -1.54 17.05
CA ALA A 50 8.86 -1.91 17.42
C ALA A 50 7.94 -2.05 16.19
N ALA A 51 7.99 -1.12 15.24
CA ALA A 51 7.20 -1.17 14.02
C ALA A 51 7.52 -2.41 13.16
N MET A 52 8.80 -2.75 13.00
CA MET A 52 9.21 -3.97 12.29
C MET A 52 8.76 -5.24 13.02
N LEU A 53 8.88 -5.28 14.36
CA LEU A 53 8.40 -6.42 15.15
C LEU A 53 6.88 -6.62 15.00
N ILE A 54 6.08 -5.54 14.91
CA ILE A 54 4.64 -5.63 14.63
C ILE A 54 4.40 -6.22 13.23
N GLY A 55 5.07 -5.70 12.19
CA GLY A 55 4.96 -6.25 10.83
C GLY A 55 5.35 -7.72 10.73
N LEU A 56 6.29 -8.17 11.55
CA LEU A 56 6.74 -9.56 11.66
C LEU A 56 5.87 -10.45 12.57
N GLY A 57 4.75 -9.94 13.10
CA GLY A 57 3.86 -10.65 14.01
C GLY A 57 4.52 -11.02 15.35
N ARG A 58 5.48 -10.21 15.81
CA ARG A 58 6.21 -10.36 17.09
C ARG A 58 5.68 -9.39 18.14
N ASP A 59 4.36 -9.29 18.24
CA ASP A 59 3.60 -8.37 19.09
C ASP A 59 4.07 -8.35 20.55
N GLY A 60 4.34 -9.52 21.14
CA GLY A 60 4.84 -9.60 22.51
C GLY A 60 6.21 -8.97 22.71
N GLN A 61 7.09 -9.02 21.69
CA GLN A 61 8.39 -8.34 21.74
C GLN A 61 8.22 -6.83 21.54
N ALA A 62 7.39 -6.44 20.56
CA ALA A 62 7.06 -5.04 20.29
C ALA A 62 6.44 -4.36 21.53
N ALA A 63 5.50 -5.03 22.21
CA ALA A 63 4.85 -4.52 23.41
C ALA A 63 5.84 -4.28 24.56
N ARG A 64 6.78 -5.20 24.79
CA ARG A 64 7.84 -5.02 25.80
C ARG A 64 8.75 -3.84 25.48
N LEU A 65 9.14 -3.68 24.21
CA LEU A 65 9.96 -2.57 23.77
C LEU A 65 9.24 -1.23 23.97
N LEU A 66 7.96 -1.18 23.58
CA LEU A 66 7.13 0.01 23.70
C LEU A 66 6.78 0.34 25.16
N ALA A 67 6.71 -0.63 26.07
CA ALA A 67 6.40 -0.34 27.49
C ALA A 67 7.34 0.70 28.12
N SER A 68 8.60 0.73 27.69
CA SER A 68 9.63 1.67 28.17
C SER A 68 9.87 2.88 27.25
N THR A 69 9.13 3.02 26.15
CA THR A 69 9.34 4.05 25.13
C THR A 69 8.24 5.13 25.22
N PRO A 70 8.52 6.35 25.72
CA PRO A 70 7.53 7.42 25.78
C PRO A 70 7.28 8.04 24.39
N GLY A 71 6.23 8.86 24.28
CA GLY A 71 5.93 9.62 23.06
C GLY A 71 4.64 9.20 22.35
N SER A 72 4.14 10.10 21.50
CA SER A 72 2.93 9.92 20.70
C SER A 72 3.05 8.76 19.72
N GLU A 73 4.21 8.63 19.09
CA GLU A 73 4.53 7.60 18.10
C GLU A 73 4.51 6.22 18.75
N ALA A 74 5.10 6.10 19.95
CA ALA A 74 5.04 4.86 20.72
C ALA A 74 3.60 4.55 21.17
N ALA A 75 2.78 5.56 21.48
CA ALA A 75 1.37 5.36 21.82
C ALA A 75 0.57 4.82 20.62
N LEU A 76 0.83 5.33 19.42
CA LEU A 76 0.25 4.82 18.18
C LEU A 76 0.66 3.35 17.93
N LEU A 77 1.93 3.00 18.09
CA LEU A 77 2.36 1.62 17.89
C LEU A 77 1.76 0.65 18.92
N ARG A 78 1.53 1.10 20.16
CA ARG A 78 0.82 0.28 21.17
C ARG A 78 -0.63 0.01 20.79
N SER A 79 -1.32 0.96 20.15
CA SER A 79 -2.72 0.75 19.76
C SER A 79 -2.88 -0.30 18.65
N LEU A 80 -1.84 -0.52 17.84
CA LEU A 80 -1.82 -1.58 16.82
C LEU A 80 -1.71 -2.99 17.40
N ILE A 81 -1.13 -3.13 18.59
CA ILE A 81 -0.93 -4.43 19.28
C ILE A 81 -2.09 -4.75 20.23
N ALA A 82 -2.79 -3.72 20.72
CA ALA A 82 -3.89 -3.91 21.64
C ALA A 82 -5.01 -4.72 20.96
N PRO A 83 -5.61 -5.72 21.64
CA PRO A 83 -6.78 -6.40 21.12
C PRO A 83 -7.85 -5.35 20.83
N SER A 84 -8.39 -5.39 19.61
CA SER A 84 -9.37 -4.43 19.12
C SER A 84 -10.69 -4.61 19.88
N ASN A 85 -10.78 -4.05 21.09
CA ASN A 85 -12.02 -3.89 21.84
C ASN A 85 -12.77 -2.61 21.44
N ALA A 86 -12.53 -2.11 20.22
CA ALA A 86 -13.39 -1.11 19.64
C ALA A 86 -14.75 -1.77 19.36
N PRO A 87 -15.87 -1.29 19.93
CA PRO A 87 -17.16 -1.68 19.40
C PRO A 87 -17.13 -1.31 17.92
N LEU A 88 -17.46 -2.28 17.06
CA LEU A 88 -17.88 -2.02 15.70
C LEU A 88 -19.14 -1.16 15.80
N ASN A 89 -18.98 0.14 16.03
CA ASN A 89 -20.03 1.09 15.76
C ASN A 89 -20.04 1.20 14.25
N ALA A 90 -20.62 0.18 13.64
CA ALA A 90 -21.09 0.18 12.28
C ALA A 90 -22.16 1.27 12.21
N THR A 91 -21.74 2.52 12.06
CA THR A 91 -22.37 3.35 11.04
C THR A 91 -22.04 2.69 9.71
N ALA A 92 -22.69 1.56 9.45
CA ALA A 92 -23.05 1.14 8.13
C ALA A 92 -23.85 2.32 7.60
N THR A 93 -23.20 3.18 6.82
CA THR A 93 -23.90 4.07 5.93
C THR A 93 -24.78 3.16 5.10
N SER A 94 -26.08 3.14 5.42
CA SER A 94 -27.09 2.39 4.72
C SER A 94 -27.05 2.84 3.27
N PHE A 95 -26.36 2.07 2.42
CA PHE A 95 -26.56 2.15 0.99
C PHE A 95 -27.95 1.60 0.75
N HIS A 96 -28.92 2.50 0.63
CA HIS A 96 -30.26 2.18 0.14
C HIS A 96 -30.15 1.86 -1.36
N PRO A 97 -30.44 0.63 -1.82
CA PRO A 97 -30.71 0.39 -3.23
C PRO A 97 -32.23 0.32 -3.35
N ASN A 98 -32.92 1.45 -3.51
CA ASN A 98 -34.26 1.37 -4.07
C ASN A 98 -34.70 2.66 -4.77
N SER A 99 -34.63 2.62 -6.10
CA SER A 99 -35.56 3.33 -6.98
C SER A 99 -35.66 2.50 -8.26
N GLN A 100 -36.32 1.34 -8.15
CA GLN A 100 -37.11 0.86 -9.28
C GLN A 100 -38.37 1.71 -9.34
N GLU A 101 -38.50 2.56 -10.34
CA GLU A 101 -39.81 3.01 -10.81
C GLU A 101 -39.90 2.83 -12.33
N SER A 102 -40.59 1.73 -12.66
CA SER A 102 -41.64 1.63 -13.68
C SER A 102 -41.33 1.90 -15.16
N ILE A 103 -41.35 0.78 -15.89
CA ILE A 103 -41.63 0.66 -17.32
C ILE A 103 -43.05 1.19 -17.60
N HIS A 104 -43.20 2.22 -18.44
CA HIS A 104 -44.34 2.41 -19.34
C HIS A 104 -43.90 3.19 -20.58
N GLY A 105 -44.18 2.64 -21.76
CA GLY A 105 -43.66 3.13 -23.03
C GLY A 105 -44.33 4.41 -23.54
N ASN A 106 -43.65 5.09 -24.46
CA ASN A 106 -44.32 5.59 -25.65
C ASN A 106 -43.35 5.84 -26.80
N ASN A 107 -43.80 5.39 -27.98
CA ASN A 107 -43.17 5.55 -29.27
C ASN A 107 -43.09 7.03 -29.67
N SER A 108 -41.98 7.43 -30.32
CA SER A 108 -42.01 8.21 -31.57
C SER A 108 -40.62 8.33 -32.22
N ARG A 109 -40.46 7.54 -33.29
CA ARG A 109 -40.06 7.99 -34.65
C ARG A 109 -38.82 8.90 -34.79
N ALA A 110 -37.74 8.33 -35.34
CA ALA A 110 -36.97 8.96 -36.42
C ALA A 110 -36.14 7.92 -37.22
N THR A 111 -36.66 7.61 -38.42
CA THR A 111 -35.94 7.37 -39.69
C THR A 111 -34.81 6.32 -39.78
N ARG A 112 -35.19 5.14 -40.31
CA ARG A 112 -34.51 4.40 -41.40
C ARG A 112 -33.93 5.38 -42.45
N THR A 113 -32.80 5.21 -43.13
CA THR A 113 -32.11 4.08 -43.80
C THR A 113 -30.93 4.69 -44.60
N PRO A 114 -30.18 3.97 -45.45
CA PRO A 114 -29.22 2.90 -45.18
C PRO A 114 -27.89 3.14 -45.96
N GLY A 115 -26.94 2.20 -45.90
CA GLY A 115 -26.12 1.95 -47.08
C GLY A 115 -24.64 1.65 -46.84
N THR A 116 -24.29 0.40 -47.17
CA THR A 116 -23.13 0.00 -47.99
C THR A 116 -21.73 0.47 -47.55
N GLY A 117 -20.75 -0.39 -47.27
CA GLY A 117 -20.65 -1.80 -47.55
C GLY A 117 -19.29 -2.36 -47.11
N ASN A 118 -19.24 -3.69 -47.06
CA ASN A 118 -18.04 -4.52 -46.91
C ASN A 118 -16.95 -4.24 -47.95
N LYS A 119 -15.68 -4.38 -47.54
CA LYS A 119 -14.56 -5.14 -48.18
C LYS A 119 -13.22 -4.48 -47.77
N ALA A 120 -12.35 -5.15 -47.02
CA ALA A 120 -11.41 -6.22 -47.40
C ALA A 120 -10.20 -5.74 -48.24
N GLY A 121 -8.98 -6.04 -47.76
CA GLY A 121 -7.69 -5.92 -48.46
C GLY A 121 -6.61 -5.33 -47.53
N ILE A 122 -5.72 -6.08 -46.88
CA ILE A 122 -4.50 -6.80 -47.37
C ILE A 122 -3.45 -5.87 -48.04
N GLY A 123 -2.26 -5.82 -47.44
CA GLY A 123 -0.97 -5.38 -48.01
C GLY A 123 -0.13 -4.61 -46.96
N ARG A 124 0.95 -5.16 -46.36
CA ARG A 124 2.35 -5.26 -46.86
C ARG A 124 2.85 -3.92 -47.43
N ASP A 125 4.01 -3.34 -47.13
CA ASP A 125 5.28 -3.74 -46.47
C ASP A 125 6.08 -2.41 -46.20
N PRO A 126 7.40 -2.35 -45.92
CA PRO A 126 8.03 -1.32 -45.10
C PRO A 126 8.79 -0.32 -46.00
N THR A 127 9.70 0.44 -45.40
CA THR A 127 10.64 1.41 -46.01
C THR A 127 10.12 2.84 -46.14
N ARG A 128 10.66 3.72 -45.29
CA ARG A 128 11.42 4.86 -45.81
C ARG A 128 12.29 5.49 -44.72
N SER A 129 13.56 5.58 -45.07
CA SER A 129 14.64 6.24 -44.34
C SER A 129 14.70 7.75 -44.62
N TYR A 130 15.47 8.40 -43.74
CA TYR A 130 16.43 9.50 -43.95
C TYR A 130 16.01 10.98 -43.89
N SER A 131 17.04 11.73 -43.44
CA SER A 131 17.34 13.17 -43.44
C SER A 131 16.96 13.92 -42.15
N ASP A 132 17.84 14.64 -41.45
CA ASP A 132 19.30 14.92 -41.53
C ASP A 132 19.75 15.27 -40.09
#